data_AF-A0AAV9MJ02-F1
#
_entry.id   AF-A0AAV9MJ02-F1
#
_cell.length_a   1.000
_cell.length_b   1.000
_cell.length_c   1.000
_cell.angle_alpha   90.00
_cell.angle_beta   90.00
_cell.angle_gamma   90.00
#
_symmetry.space_group_name_H-M   'P 1'
#
loop_
_entity.id
_entity.type
_entity.pdbx_description
1 polymer ?
#
loop_
_entity_poly.entity_id
_entity_poly.type
_entity_poly.pdbx_seq_one_letter_code
_entity_poly.pdbx_strand_id
1 'polypeptide(L)'
;MDRLQQDAQFTIGKASKMSVVFWYPMDGKPWHGSGHFSISCDWILLDILPDSSELTKVPQRSSWDAATAFSLLFSVVAFCISIFVGHRVSRTKNIPFTPMSNL
;
A
#
# COMPACT_ATOMS: atom_id res chain seq x y z
N MET A 1 -15.32 -21.63 -35.95
CA MET A 1 -14.42 -21.02 -34.95
C MET A 1 -14.27 -19.56 -35.28
N ASP A 2 -14.75 -18.74 -34.38
CA ASP A 2 -15.00 -17.33 -34.61
C ASP A 2 -13.67 -16.61 -34.43
N ARG A 3 -13.08 -16.15 -35.53
CA ARG A 3 -11.78 -15.43 -35.56
C ARG A 3 -11.78 -14.12 -34.76
N LEU A 4 -12.90 -13.76 -34.14
CA LEU A 4 -13.13 -12.53 -33.38
C LEU A 4 -12.86 -12.67 -31.88
N GLN A 5 -12.59 -13.88 -31.39
CA GLN A 5 -12.34 -14.16 -29.97
C GLN A 5 -10.86 -14.48 -29.67
N GLN A 6 -9.95 -13.85 -30.39
CA GLN A 6 -8.52 -13.99 -30.09
C GLN A 6 -8.11 -12.86 -29.14
N ASP A 7 -7.69 -13.24 -27.94
CA ASP A 7 -7.08 -12.30 -26.99
C ASP A 7 -5.81 -11.69 -27.58
N ALA A 8 -5.46 -10.48 -27.12
CA ALA A 8 -4.20 -9.86 -27.47
C ALA A 8 -3.03 -10.75 -27.01
N GLN A 9 -2.19 -11.16 -27.96
CA GLN A 9 -1.00 -11.96 -27.66
C GLN A 9 0.24 -11.08 -27.66
N PHE A 10 1.00 -11.16 -26.58
CA PHE A 10 2.27 -10.47 -26.43
C PHE A 10 3.42 -11.47 -26.43
N THR A 11 4.57 -11.09 -27.00
CA THR A 11 5.77 -11.93 -27.02
C THR A 11 6.89 -11.25 -26.26
N ILE A 12 7.50 -11.98 -25.33
CA ILE A 12 8.67 -11.53 -24.59
C ILE A 12 9.82 -11.21 -25.57
N GLY A 13 10.49 -10.08 -25.37
CA GLY A 13 11.57 -9.57 -26.22
C GLY A 13 11.09 -8.86 -27.49
N LYS A 14 9.78 -8.63 -27.66
CA LYS A 14 9.23 -7.88 -28.79
C LYS A 14 8.43 -6.66 -28.32
N ALA A 15 8.60 -5.57 -29.06
CA ALA A 15 7.80 -4.37 -28.91
C ALA A 15 6.36 -4.61 -29.36
N SER A 16 5.40 -4.19 -28.53
CA SER A 16 3.97 -4.23 -28.82
C SER A 16 3.38 -2.82 -28.76
N LYS A 17 2.25 -2.60 -29.43
CA LYS A 17 1.52 -1.32 -29.32
C LYS A 17 0.45 -1.44 -28.25
N MET A 18 0.35 -0.43 -27.40
CA MET A 18 -0.62 -0.34 -26.32
C MET A 18 -1.29 1.04 -26.35
N SER A 19 -2.56 1.10 -25.96
CA SER A 19 -3.24 2.33 -25.58
C SER A 19 -4.09 2.05 -24.35
N VAL A 20 -4.30 3.06 -23.52
CA VAL A 20 -5.08 2.98 -22.29
C VAL A 20 -6.23 3.95 -22.33
N VAL A 21 -7.31 3.58 -21.65
CA VAL A 21 -8.48 4.42 -21.47
C VAL A 21 -8.91 4.35 -20.02
N PHE A 22 -9.23 5.51 -19.47
CA PHE A 22 -9.69 5.69 -18.10
C PHE A 22 -11.16 6.04 -18.13
N TRP A 23 -11.99 5.20 -17.54
CA TRP A 23 -13.39 5.55 -17.26
C TRP A 23 -13.50 6.18 -15.88
N TYR A 24 -14.26 7.26 -15.76
CA TYR A 24 -14.49 7.93 -14.48
C TYR A 24 -15.92 8.48 -14.40
N PRO A 25 -16.56 8.42 -13.23
CA PRO A 25 -17.83 9.09 -13.01
C PRO A 25 -17.63 10.61 -12.96
N MET A 26 -18.59 11.36 -13.49
CA MET A 26 -18.68 12.81 -13.30
C MET A 26 -19.85 13.15 -12.38
N ASP A 27 -19.79 14.33 -11.76
CA ASP A 27 -20.91 14.94 -11.03
C ASP A 27 -21.51 14.07 -9.91
N GLY A 28 -20.68 13.23 -9.28
CA GLY A 28 -21.11 12.33 -8.20
C GLY A 28 -22.08 11.23 -8.64
N LYS A 29 -22.21 10.98 -9.95
CA LYS A 29 -23.08 9.91 -10.48
C LYS A 29 -22.41 8.53 -10.36
N PRO A 30 -23.18 7.44 -10.19
CA PRO A 30 -22.65 6.08 -10.25
C PRO A 30 -22.00 5.78 -11.62
N TRP A 31 -21.02 4.87 -11.63
CA TRP A 31 -20.38 4.42 -12.86
C TRP A 31 -21.37 3.70 -13.80
N HIS A 32 -21.26 3.94 -15.12
CA HIS A 32 -21.94 3.16 -16.15
C HIS A 32 -20.98 2.83 -17.30
N GLY A 33 -21.16 1.67 -17.94
CA GLY A 33 -20.19 1.12 -18.91
C GLY A 33 -20.02 1.91 -20.22
N SER A 34 -20.93 2.83 -20.52
CA SER A 34 -20.85 3.78 -21.64
C SER A 34 -20.52 5.21 -21.19
N GLY A 35 -20.04 5.37 -19.96
CA GLY A 35 -19.83 6.66 -19.31
C GLY A 35 -18.60 7.41 -19.81
N HIS A 36 -18.37 8.56 -19.18
CA HIS A 36 -17.24 9.42 -19.52
C HIS A 36 -15.91 8.67 -19.40
N PHE A 37 -15.05 8.92 -20.38
CA PHE A 37 -13.72 8.35 -20.43
C PHE A 37 -12.70 9.35 -20.97
N SER A 38 -11.44 9.16 -20.59
CA SER A 38 -10.29 9.80 -21.20
C SER A 38 -9.41 8.72 -21.82
N ILE A 39 -9.16 8.82 -23.12
CA ILE A 39 -8.37 7.85 -23.88
C ILE A 39 -7.03 8.46 -24.30
N SER A 40 -5.98 7.64 -24.29
CA SER A 40 -4.76 7.97 -25.03
C SER A 40 -5.01 7.75 -26.51
N CYS A 41 -5.08 8.83 -27.30
CA CYS A 41 -5.25 8.72 -28.76
C CYS A 41 -4.00 8.14 -29.46
N ASP A 42 -2.86 8.13 -28.76
CA ASP A 42 -1.60 7.64 -29.30
C ASP A 42 -1.32 6.21 -28.85
N TRP A 43 -0.80 5.42 -29.79
CA TRP A 43 -0.21 4.13 -29.52
C TRP A 43 1.15 4.31 -28.86
N ILE A 44 1.30 3.82 -27.64
CA ILE A 44 2.58 3.77 -26.94
C ILE A 44 3.24 2.40 -27.14
N LEU A 45 4.57 2.38 -27.15
CA LEU A 45 5.35 1.15 -27.21
C LEU A 45 5.36 0.47 -25.84
N LEU A 46 5.04 -0.83 -25.83
CA LEU A 46 5.12 -1.72 -24.68
C LEU A 46 6.16 -2.80 -24.97
N ASP A 47 7.31 -2.69 -24.33
CA ASP A 47 8.39 -3.68 -24.41
C ASP A 47 8.34 -4.62 -23.21
N ILE A 48 8.01 -5.89 -23.45
CA ILE A 48 8.10 -6.93 -22.42
C ILE A 48 9.50 -7.51 -22.52
N LEU A 49 10.40 -7.02 -21.69
CA LEU A 49 11.77 -7.49 -21.70
C LEU A 49 11.83 -8.93 -21.15
N PRO A 50 12.63 -9.82 -21.75
CA PRO A 50 12.98 -11.08 -21.10
C PRO A 50 13.67 -10.78 -19.77
N ASP A 51 13.43 -11.63 -18.78
CA ASP A 51 14.15 -11.56 -17.53
C ASP A 51 15.64 -11.76 -17.81
N SER A 52 16.40 -10.66 -17.84
CA SER A 52 17.81 -10.70 -17.59
C SER A 52 17.95 -10.76 -16.08
N SER A 53 17.97 -11.97 -15.52
CA SER A 53 18.49 -12.21 -14.17
C SER A 53 20.00 -11.92 -14.14
N GLU A 54 20.41 -10.72 -14.49
CA GLU A 54 21.37 -10.00 -13.69
C GLU A 54 20.55 -8.99 -12.90
N LEU A 55 20.34 -9.31 -11.63
CA LEU A 55 20.08 -8.34 -10.58
C LEU A 55 21.22 -7.30 -10.67
N THR A 56 21.09 -6.35 -11.58
CA THR A 56 21.74 -5.06 -11.47
C THR A 56 21.13 -4.49 -10.21
N LYS A 57 21.85 -4.70 -9.13
CA LYS A 57 21.67 -4.06 -7.85
C LYS A 57 21.68 -2.57 -8.15
N VAL A 58 20.51 -2.03 -8.50
CA VAL A 58 20.24 -0.62 -8.39
C VAL A 58 20.74 -0.30 -6.98
N PRO A 59 21.70 0.61 -6.80
CA PRO A 59 21.94 1.12 -5.48
C PRO A 59 20.63 1.77 -5.10
N GLN A 60 19.80 1.01 -4.39
CA GLN A 60 18.55 1.45 -3.82
C GLN A 60 18.97 2.52 -2.84
N ARG A 61 19.04 3.76 -3.33
CA ARG A 61 19.40 4.92 -2.55
C ARG A 61 18.27 5.04 -1.55
N SER A 62 18.54 4.63 -0.32
CA SER A 62 17.57 4.48 0.75
C SER A 62 17.04 5.85 1.17
N SER A 63 16.09 6.41 0.43
CA SER A 63 15.37 7.61 0.89
C SER A 63 14.39 7.30 2.02
N TRP A 64 14.18 6.01 2.32
CA TRP A 64 13.25 5.52 3.34
C TRP A 64 13.91 5.16 4.67
N ASP A 65 15.24 5.03 4.74
CA ASP A 65 15.95 4.57 5.95
C ASP A 65 15.71 5.48 7.16
N ALA A 66 15.73 6.81 6.95
CA ALA A 66 15.55 7.76 8.03
C ALA A 66 14.13 7.71 8.61
N ALA A 67 13.10 7.71 7.75
CA ALA A 67 11.71 7.65 8.17
C ALA A 67 11.39 6.35 8.93
N THR A 68 11.94 5.22 8.47
CA THR A 68 11.79 3.93 9.13
C THR A 68 12.52 3.90 10.48
N ALA A 69 13.73 4.47 10.57
CA ALA A 69 14.47 4.59 11.82
C ALA A 69 13.74 5.46 12.86
N PHE A 70 13.20 6.61 12.44
CA PHE A 70 12.39 7.46 13.33
C PHE A 70 11.11 6.76 13.77
N SER A 71 10.43 6.05 12.87
CA SER A 71 9.22 5.28 13.21
C SER A 71 9.51 4.21 14.26
N LEU A 72 10.65 3.53 14.13
CA LEU A 72 11.09 2.53 15.11
C LEU A 72 11.41 3.16 16.47
N LEU A 73 12.11 4.30 16.49
CA LEU A 73 12.39 5.04 17.72
C LEU A 73 11.10 5.48 18.43
N PHE A 74 10.15 6.08 17.70
CA PHE A 74 8.87 6.49 18.27
C PHE A 74 8.06 5.30 18.81
N SER A 75 8.07 4.16 18.12
CA SER A 75 7.41 2.94 18.56
C SER A 75 7.98 2.44 19.90
N VAL A 76 9.32 2.39 20.03
CA VAL A 76 9.99 1.97 21.26
C VAL A 76 9.67 2.93 22.41
N VAL A 77 9.74 4.25 22.17
CA VAL A 77 9.42 5.26 23.19
C VAL A 77 7.96 5.14 23.65
N ALA A 78 7.02 5.01 22.72
CA ALA A 78 5.60 4.85 23.05
C ALA A 78 5.34 3.58 23.87
N PHE A 79 6.01 2.47 23.53
CA PHE A 79 5.91 1.21 24.27
C PHE A 79 6.45 1.35 25.71
N CYS A 80 7.61 1.99 25.89
CA CYS A 80 8.17 2.24 27.23
C CYS A 80 7.28 3.13 28.08
N ILE A 81 6.71 4.20 27.50
CA ILE A 81 5.78 5.10 28.21
C ILE A 81 4.51 4.34 28.63
N SER A 82 3.95 3.50 27.75
CA SER A 82 2.77 2.68 28.05
C SER A 82 3.00 1.78 29.26
N ILE A 83 4.13 1.05 29.30
CA ILE A 83 4.50 0.21 30.45
C ILE A 83 4.67 1.05 31.71
N PHE A 84 5.35 2.20 31.62
CA PHE A 84 5.60 3.06 32.77
C PHE A 84 4.30 3.60 33.38
N VAL A 85 3.38 4.10 32.55
CA VAL A 85 2.07 4.58 32.98
C VAL A 85 1.26 3.44 33.58
N GLY A 86 1.21 2.28 32.92
CA GLY A 86 0.53 1.09 33.44
C GLY A 86 1.06 0.67 34.82
N HIS A 87 2.38 0.64 34.98
CA HIS A 87 3.02 0.33 36.27
C HIS A 87 2.75 1.40 37.34
N ARG A 88 2.80 2.69 36.99
CA ARG A 88 2.46 3.79 37.90
C ARG A 88 1.01 3.70 38.39
N VAL A 89 0.06 3.50 37.47
CA VAL A 89 -1.37 3.35 37.77
C VAL A 89 -1.62 2.12 38.63
N SER A 90 -0.96 1.00 38.33
CA SER A 90 -1.05 -0.22 39.13
C SER A 90 -0.55 0.00 40.56
N ARG A 91 0.57 0.71 40.74
CA ARG A 91 1.10 1.03 42.08
C ARG A 91 0.28 2.05 42.87
N THR A 92 -0.44 2.95 42.19
CA THR A 92 -1.35 3.89 42.86
C THR A 92 -2.64 3.24 43.35
N LYS A 93 -2.95 2.01 42.93
CA LYS A 93 -4.12 1.24 43.36
C LYS A 93 -3.91 0.48 44.68
N ASN A 94 -3.08 0.98 45.59
CA ASN A 94 -3.08 0.54 46.98
C ASN A 94 -4.29 1.16 47.70
N ILE A 95 -5.49 0.67 47.36
CA ILE A 95 -6.71 0.99 48.11
C ILE A 95 -6.60 0.20 49.43
N PRO A 96 -6.53 0.86 50.60
CA PRO A 96 -6.51 0.14 51.86
C PRO A 96 -7.80 -0.67 51.96
N PHE A 97 -7.66 -1.97 52.21
CA PHE A 97 -8.79 -2.86 52.46
C PHE A 97 -9.46 -2.40 53.76
N THR A 98 -10.69 -1.90 53.67
CA THR A 98 -11.53 -1.64 54.84
C THR A 98 -12.33 -2.92 55.12
N PRO A 99 -11.96 -3.74 56.12
CA PRO A 99 -12.77 -4.88 56.50
C PRO A 99 -14.14 -4.39 56.98
N MET A 100 -15.22 -4.99 56.45
CA MET A 100 -16.57 -4.78 56.96
C MET A 100 -16.70 -5.54 58.29
N SER A 101 -16.17 -4.98 59.37
CA SER A 101 -16.46 -5.47 60.72
C SER A 101 -17.42 -4.51 61.41
N ASN A 102 -18.60 -5.05 61.74
CA ASN A 102 -19.73 -4.50 62.50
C ASN A 102 -20.91 -3.96 61.67
N LEU A 103 -21.69 -4.89 61.12
CA LEU A 103 -23.15 -4.87 61.14
C LEU A 103 -23.62 -6.13 61.87
#